data_AF-A0A7G5LPK3-F1
#
_entry.id   AF-A0A7G5LPK3-F1
#
_cell.length_a   1.000
_cell.length_b   1.000
_cell.length_c   1.000
_cell.angle_alpha   90.00
_cell.angle_beta   90.00
_cell.angle_gamma   90.00
#
_symmetry.space_group_name_H-M   'P 1'
#
loop_
_entity.id
_entity.type
_entity.pdbx_description
1 polymer ?
#
loop_
_entity_poly.entity_id
_entity_poly.type
_entity_poly.pdbx_seq_one_letter_code
_entity_poly.pdbx_strand_id
1 'polypeptide(L)'
;MSQTIDQVFRDFNTEGVPASGEHLPDKKDIRSLLKMIQNSGGQSITRNTLAALNAVIPPNENYMGMVLTGAGAGYYSRSGGAWLFGRPFPDTIAGVTLSGSGTAQTGMPSPGVNPASVLVYFAEVTTPNTDTLKLTIGGVQRDVVNAAGNPLSAGEWTGGVLFRINPAGKFQLINDAGAAVAAAASASDASGDAERAEEAAERAETASAGVEYPVSYGGIQLLGPGQRAQARENVRAVGYDPQSIAEPEQEQARLNIGADYSKLATLLASSRRITYHDPGRNKMGHALGILPNGRIVVCYRSATTHNIAVSRMEAIFSDDGGLTWSAPVVVASLADHDYRNYSAGVTQNGVFVVATEDITVSTGGASGNRTRFYFSLDGVAFAERTSAASNPAMTRIVPHGSLVLRNDGTCYFRCYHGHANPAANADGDQSLFSSSDDFQTATYSTIWDGPGLSGPNPAEPYTVALDATHHVSFMRREKTGDDTPLLMKSADGGITWGAPQAITNIAMGKNPPCLWYNSARETLYAIWPSRGQTHLADGATRWMFPFYYASISKAQLIAGGAVWRAQTPFAVFSPAQAGSFPDKPGGDGDSGHPHVFEAHGMTFMLYYSGSHGSLGSDLYIANLSVLIGI
;
A
#
# COMPACT_ATOMS: atom_id res chain seq x y z
N MET A 1 -19.59 -53.49 21.37
CA MET A 1 -19.34 -52.04 21.46
C MET A 1 -17.93 -51.79 20.94
N SER A 2 -17.76 -50.79 20.08
CA SER A 2 -16.45 -50.40 19.53
C SER A 2 -15.60 -49.79 20.64
N GLN A 3 -14.43 -50.35 20.94
CA GLN A 3 -13.45 -49.73 21.83
C GLN A 3 -12.80 -48.54 21.11
N THR A 4 -12.76 -47.37 21.73
CA THR A 4 -12.02 -46.20 21.22
C THR A 4 -10.55 -46.25 21.64
N ILE A 5 -9.71 -45.44 21.00
CA ILE A 5 -8.30 -45.33 21.40
C ILE A 5 -8.15 -44.88 22.86
N ASP A 6 -9.00 -43.94 23.29
CA ASP A 6 -9.00 -43.41 24.65
C ASP A 6 -9.46 -44.44 25.67
N GLN A 7 -10.37 -45.36 25.30
CA GLN A 7 -10.78 -46.46 26.16
C GLN A 7 -9.68 -47.52 26.35
N VAL A 8 -8.88 -47.77 25.31
CA VAL A 8 -7.79 -48.77 25.36
C VAL A 8 -6.59 -48.21 26.12
N PHE A 9 -6.19 -46.98 25.83
CA PHE A 9 -4.99 -46.38 26.43
C PHE A 9 -5.25 -45.55 27.69
N ARG A 10 -6.53 -45.27 28.00
CA ARG A 10 -6.97 -44.48 29.17
C ARG A 10 -6.28 -43.12 29.29
N ASP A 11 -6.04 -42.48 28.15
CA ASP A 11 -5.52 -41.12 28.12
C ASP A 11 -6.67 -40.12 28.26
N PHE A 12 -7.06 -39.85 29.50
CA PHE A 12 -8.19 -38.94 29.81
C PHE A 12 -7.76 -37.48 30.01
N ASN A 13 -6.50 -37.13 29.75
CA ASN A 13 -5.99 -35.76 29.93
C ASN A 13 -6.68 -34.75 29.01
N THR A 14 -7.16 -35.18 27.84
CA THR A 14 -7.87 -34.35 26.87
C THR A 14 -9.31 -34.03 27.28
N GLU A 15 -9.90 -34.79 28.21
CA GLU A 15 -11.27 -34.60 28.68
C GLU A 15 -11.35 -33.99 30.10
N GLY A 16 -10.23 -33.53 30.66
CA GLY A 16 -10.19 -32.87 31.97
C GLY A 16 -10.36 -33.80 33.17
N VAL A 17 -10.31 -35.12 32.97
CA VAL A 17 -10.28 -36.10 34.07
C VAL A 17 -8.81 -36.33 34.45
N PRO A 18 -8.40 -36.13 35.72
CA PRO A 18 -7.02 -36.30 36.15
C PRO A 18 -6.49 -37.67 35.73
N ALA A 19 -5.34 -37.70 35.05
CA ALA A 19 -4.70 -38.89 34.50
C ALA A 19 -4.87 -40.09 35.43
N SER A 20 -5.49 -41.17 34.93
CA SER A 20 -5.74 -42.38 35.71
C SER A 20 -4.46 -43.19 35.90
N GLY A 21 -3.42 -42.59 36.50
CA GLY A 21 -2.13 -43.21 36.78
C GLY A 21 -1.49 -43.91 35.58
N GLU A 22 -0.48 -44.73 35.87
CA GLU A 22 0.18 -45.59 34.90
C GLU A 22 -0.78 -46.72 34.49
N HIS A 23 -1.40 -46.61 33.30
CA HIS A 23 -2.27 -47.66 32.76
C HIS A 23 -1.50 -48.58 31.81
N LEU A 24 -1.56 -49.89 32.08
CA LEU A 24 -1.02 -50.93 31.21
C LEU A 24 -2.17 -51.56 30.39
N PRO A 25 -2.36 -51.17 29.12
CA PRO A 25 -3.45 -51.69 28.29
C PRO A 25 -3.38 -53.20 28.12
N ASP A 26 -4.53 -53.88 28.16
CA ASP A 26 -4.60 -55.33 27.91
C ASP A 26 -4.30 -55.61 26.43
N LYS A 27 -3.40 -56.56 26.19
CA LYS A 27 -2.98 -56.99 24.85
C LYS A 27 -4.16 -57.39 23.97
N LYS A 28 -5.27 -57.90 24.53
CA LYS A 28 -6.46 -58.28 23.74
C LYS A 28 -7.22 -57.06 23.20
N ASP A 29 -7.23 -55.96 23.95
CA ASP A 29 -7.93 -54.73 23.61
C ASP A 29 -7.14 -53.97 22.54
N ILE A 30 -5.81 -53.90 22.69
CA ILE A 30 -4.90 -53.38 21.65
C ILE A 30 -5.09 -54.12 20.32
N ARG A 31 -5.13 -55.47 20.34
CA ARG A 31 -5.35 -56.26 19.11
C ARG A 31 -6.73 -56.01 18.50
N SER A 32 -7.75 -55.79 19.32
CA SER A 32 -9.11 -55.52 18.84
C SER A 32 -9.20 -54.14 18.19
N LEU A 33 -8.59 -53.13 18.80
CA LEU A 33 -8.47 -51.79 18.24
C LEU A 33 -7.67 -51.78 16.93
N LEU A 34 -6.51 -52.46 16.88
CA LEU A 34 -5.70 -52.54 15.66
C LEU A 34 -6.43 -53.23 14.51
N LYS A 35 -7.20 -54.30 14.80
CA LYS A 35 -8.06 -54.92 13.79
C LYS A 35 -9.16 -53.98 13.31
N MET A 36 -9.70 -53.16 14.20
CA MET A 36 -10.70 -52.16 13.83
C MET A 36 -10.10 -51.07 12.94
N ILE A 37 -8.94 -50.53 13.30
CA ILE A 37 -8.20 -49.54 12.49
C ILE A 37 -7.84 -50.12 11.11
N GLN A 38 -7.35 -51.36 11.10
CA GLN A 38 -7.05 -52.09 9.86
C GLN A 38 -8.30 -52.28 8.98
N ASN A 39 -9.49 -52.35 9.58
CA ASN A 39 -10.77 -52.49 8.88
C ASN A 39 -11.44 -51.13 8.59
N SER A 40 -11.06 -50.04 9.25
CA SER A 40 -11.62 -48.69 9.07
C SER A 40 -10.87 -47.85 8.04
N GLY A 41 -9.60 -48.18 7.75
CA GLY A 41 -8.93 -47.73 6.54
C GLY A 41 -9.56 -48.44 5.34
N GLY A 42 -10.66 -47.89 4.82
CA GLY A 42 -11.49 -48.50 3.78
C GLY A 42 -10.64 -49.15 2.68
N GLN A 43 -10.57 -50.47 2.67
CA GLN A 43 -9.80 -51.19 1.68
C GLN A 43 -10.49 -51.01 0.34
N SER A 44 -9.84 -50.28 -0.58
CA SER A 44 -10.29 -50.20 -1.95
C SER A 44 -9.84 -51.46 -2.71
N ILE A 45 -10.76 -52.06 -3.45
CA ILE A 45 -10.48 -53.19 -4.33
C ILE A 45 -10.28 -52.66 -5.75
N THR A 46 -9.04 -52.64 -6.20
CA THR A 46 -8.70 -52.21 -7.56
C THR A 46 -8.62 -53.41 -8.51
N ARG A 47 -9.26 -53.29 -9.68
CA ARG A 47 -9.22 -54.29 -10.75
C ARG A 47 -9.15 -53.60 -12.12
N ASN A 48 -8.62 -54.30 -13.13
CA ASN A 48 -8.51 -53.72 -14.47
C ASN A 48 -9.85 -53.63 -15.20
N THR A 49 -10.78 -54.56 -14.95
CA THR A 49 -12.08 -54.63 -15.64
C THR A 49 -13.23 -54.82 -14.65
N LEU A 50 -14.45 -54.41 -15.04
CA LEU A 50 -15.66 -54.60 -14.22
C LEU A 50 -15.94 -56.10 -13.95
N ALA A 51 -15.69 -56.97 -14.93
CA ALA A 51 -15.82 -58.42 -14.73
C ALA A 51 -14.89 -58.93 -13.61
N ALA A 52 -13.64 -58.45 -13.56
CA ALA A 52 -12.70 -58.81 -12.52
C ALA A 52 -13.07 -58.23 -11.15
N LEU A 53 -13.74 -57.07 -11.10
CA LEU A 53 -14.29 -56.52 -9.85
C LEU A 53 -15.51 -57.33 -9.38
N ASN A 54 -16.43 -57.68 -10.28
CA ASN A 54 -17.61 -58.50 -9.99
C ASN A 54 -17.26 -59.90 -9.46
N ALA A 55 -16.11 -60.45 -9.86
CA ALA A 55 -15.60 -61.71 -9.32
C ALA A 55 -15.12 -61.62 -7.86
N VAL A 56 -14.93 -60.41 -7.31
CA VAL A 56 -14.51 -60.23 -5.92
C VAL A 56 -15.74 -60.19 -5.01
N ILE A 57 -15.76 -61.03 -3.98
CA ILE A 57 -16.73 -61.03 -2.89
C ILE A 57 -15.99 -60.61 -1.61
N PRO A 58 -16.02 -59.31 -1.23
CA PRO A 58 -15.40 -58.84 -0.02
C PRO A 58 -16.16 -59.32 1.22
N PRO A 59 -15.52 -59.28 2.40
CA PRO A 59 -16.11 -59.73 3.66
C PRO A 59 -17.34 -58.94 4.12
N ASN A 60 -17.54 -57.70 3.65
CA ASN A 60 -18.67 -56.85 4.01
C ASN A 60 -19.00 -55.83 2.90
N GLU A 61 -20.08 -55.06 3.07
CA GLU A 61 -20.59 -54.09 2.11
C GLU A 61 -19.83 -52.74 2.11
N ASN A 62 -18.93 -52.48 3.07
CA ASN A 62 -18.27 -51.18 3.21
C ASN A 62 -17.03 -51.00 2.32
N TYR A 63 -16.86 -51.84 1.29
CA TYR A 63 -15.73 -51.77 0.38
C TYR A 63 -16.02 -50.82 -0.79
N MET A 64 -15.00 -50.04 -1.16
CA MET A 64 -14.99 -49.33 -2.43
C MET A 64 -14.29 -50.17 -3.50
N GLY A 65 -14.84 -50.18 -4.71
CA GLY A 65 -14.25 -50.81 -5.88
C GLY A 65 -13.70 -49.76 -6.84
N MET A 66 -12.64 -50.12 -7.56
CA MET A 66 -12.05 -49.28 -8.59
C MET A 66 -11.77 -50.11 -9.84
N VAL A 67 -12.35 -49.72 -10.98
CA VAL A 67 -12.13 -50.37 -12.29
C VAL A 67 -11.27 -49.47 -13.15
N LEU A 68 -10.05 -49.89 -13.49
CA LEU A 68 -9.06 -49.03 -14.15
C LEU A 68 -9.31 -48.79 -15.65
N THR A 69 -9.92 -49.74 -16.36
CA THR A 69 -10.02 -49.70 -17.83
C THR A 69 -11.31 -50.32 -18.39
N GLY A 70 -11.65 -49.99 -19.63
CA GLY A 70 -12.79 -50.56 -20.36
C GLY A 70 -14.14 -49.90 -20.07
N ALA A 71 -15.23 -50.47 -20.62
CA ALA A 71 -16.58 -49.99 -20.35
C ALA A 71 -16.92 -50.19 -18.86
N GLY A 72 -17.17 -49.08 -18.15
CA GLY A 72 -17.35 -49.07 -16.69
C GLY A 72 -16.10 -48.72 -15.88
N ALA A 73 -15.06 -48.14 -16.48
CA ALA A 73 -13.96 -47.60 -15.68
C ALA A 73 -14.47 -46.52 -14.69
N GLY A 74 -14.06 -46.61 -13.42
CA GLY A 74 -14.51 -45.70 -12.37
C GLY A 74 -14.58 -46.31 -10.96
N TYR A 75 -15.19 -45.55 -10.06
CA TYR A 75 -15.40 -45.92 -8.66
C TYR A 75 -16.74 -46.63 -8.47
N TYR A 76 -16.74 -47.65 -7.63
CA TYR A 76 -17.89 -48.48 -7.27
C TYR A 76 -18.06 -48.53 -5.76
N SER A 77 -19.30 -48.61 -5.28
CA SER A 77 -19.63 -49.02 -3.91
C SER A 77 -20.21 -50.44 -3.92
N ARG A 78 -20.13 -51.17 -2.81
CA ARG A 78 -20.84 -52.45 -2.70
C ARG A 78 -22.13 -52.27 -1.89
N SER A 79 -23.22 -52.83 -2.40
CA SER A 79 -24.49 -52.87 -1.67
C SER A 79 -25.34 -54.05 -2.16
N GLY A 80 -25.96 -54.77 -1.22
CA GLY A 80 -26.83 -55.90 -1.54
C GLY A 80 -26.10 -57.02 -2.29
N GLY A 81 -24.81 -57.23 -2.00
CA GLY A 81 -23.97 -58.24 -2.65
C GLY A 81 -23.48 -57.89 -4.06
N ALA A 82 -23.84 -56.72 -4.60
CA ALA A 82 -23.45 -56.26 -5.94
C ALA A 82 -22.57 -55.01 -5.88
N TRP A 83 -21.72 -54.84 -6.90
CA TRP A 83 -21.00 -53.58 -7.12
C TRP A 83 -21.90 -52.60 -7.87
N LEU A 84 -22.15 -51.45 -7.26
CA LEU A 84 -22.89 -50.33 -7.82
C LEU A 84 -21.91 -49.30 -8.35
N PHE A 85 -22.05 -48.92 -9.62
CA PHE A 85 -21.23 -47.86 -10.21
C PHE A 85 -21.57 -46.53 -9.55
N GLY A 86 -20.57 -45.87 -8.97
CA GLY A 86 -20.73 -44.55 -8.38
C GLY A 86 -20.48 -43.45 -9.40
N ARG A 87 -19.26 -43.42 -9.96
CA ARG A 87 -18.83 -42.38 -10.92
C ARG A 87 -17.63 -42.86 -11.76
N PRO A 88 -17.41 -42.30 -12.96
CA PRO A 88 -16.15 -42.49 -13.67
C PRO A 88 -14.98 -41.89 -12.87
N PHE A 89 -13.76 -42.26 -13.24
CA PHE A 89 -12.59 -41.53 -12.73
C PHE A 89 -12.77 -40.04 -13.05
N PRO A 90 -12.36 -39.13 -12.16
CA PRO A 90 -12.21 -37.75 -12.57
C PRO A 90 -11.21 -37.74 -13.72
N ASP A 91 -11.67 -37.43 -14.93
CA ASP A 91 -10.82 -37.07 -16.07
C ASP A 91 -10.25 -35.66 -15.81
N THR A 92 -9.66 -35.46 -14.63
CA THR A 92 -9.15 -34.17 -14.15
C THR A 92 -8.21 -33.55 -15.17
N ILE A 93 -7.52 -34.40 -15.94
CA ILE A 93 -6.65 -34.02 -17.04
C ILE A 93 -6.94 -34.92 -18.25
N ALA A 94 -7.15 -34.34 -19.44
CA ALA A 94 -7.34 -35.10 -20.69
C ALA A 94 -6.50 -34.56 -21.85
N GLY A 95 -5.98 -35.47 -22.68
CA GLY A 95 -5.31 -35.12 -23.93
C GLY A 95 -6.31 -34.77 -25.02
N VAL A 96 -5.96 -33.80 -25.86
CA VAL A 96 -6.77 -33.33 -26.99
C VAL A 96 -5.92 -33.29 -28.25
N THR A 97 -6.42 -33.91 -29.32
CA THR A 97 -5.84 -33.76 -30.66
C THR A 97 -6.48 -32.57 -31.36
N LEU A 98 -5.66 -31.60 -31.77
CA LEU A 98 -6.10 -30.36 -32.42
C LEU A 98 -6.11 -30.48 -33.95
N SER A 99 -7.00 -29.73 -34.59
CA SER A 99 -7.11 -29.56 -36.04
C SER A 99 -7.75 -28.21 -36.36
N GLY A 100 -7.58 -27.68 -37.57
CA GLY A 100 -8.22 -26.43 -38.01
C GLY A 100 -7.21 -25.37 -38.49
N SER A 101 -7.62 -24.11 -38.44
CA SER A 101 -6.81 -22.95 -38.87
C SER A 101 -6.26 -22.17 -37.68
N GLY A 102 -5.47 -21.12 -37.94
CA GLY A 102 -4.92 -20.24 -36.90
C GLY A 102 -5.97 -19.44 -36.11
N THR A 103 -7.19 -19.26 -36.61
CA THR A 103 -8.24 -18.48 -35.90
C THR A 103 -9.39 -19.34 -35.39
N ALA A 104 -9.53 -20.57 -35.88
CA ALA A 104 -10.56 -21.51 -35.46
C ALA A 104 -10.03 -22.95 -35.46
N GLN A 105 -10.01 -23.58 -34.29
CA GLN A 105 -9.58 -24.97 -34.12
C GLN A 105 -10.67 -25.84 -33.50
N THR A 106 -10.57 -27.13 -33.78
CA THR A 106 -11.38 -28.18 -33.16
C THR A 106 -10.45 -29.15 -32.44
N GLY A 107 -10.76 -29.42 -31.17
CA GLY A 107 -10.07 -30.39 -30.35
C GLY A 107 -10.93 -31.63 -30.12
N MET A 108 -10.37 -32.81 -30.39
CA MET A 108 -10.98 -34.09 -30.05
C MET A 108 -10.30 -34.69 -28.82
N PRO A 109 -11.00 -34.83 -27.69
CA PRO A 109 -10.47 -35.55 -26.52
C PRO A 109 -10.24 -37.04 -26.84
N SER A 110 -9.33 -37.66 -26.09
CA SER A 110 -9.10 -39.10 -26.18
C SER A 110 -10.40 -39.93 -26.05
N PRO A 111 -10.50 -41.09 -26.73
CA PRO A 111 -11.69 -41.94 -26.64
C PRO A 111 -12.08 -42.28 -25.19
N GLY A 112 -13.36 -42.12 -24.85
CA GLY A 112 -13.90 -42.42 -23.52
C GLY A 112 -13.87 -41.24 -22.53
N VAL A 113 -13.24 -40.12 -22.87
CA VAL A 113 -13.27 -38.89 -22.06
C VAL A 113 -14.60 -38.18 -22.25
N ASN A 114 -15.26 -37.81 -21.14
CA ASN A 114 -16.39 -36.90 -21.17
C ASN A 114 -15.88 -35.44 -21.08
N PRO A 115 -15.97 -34.62 -22.15
CA PRO A 115 -15.45 -33.25 -22.15
C PRO A 115 -16.09 -32.37 -21.06
N ALA A 116 -17.32 -32.68 -20.62
CA ALA A 116 -17.99 -31.94 -19.56
C ALA A 116 -17.42 -32.20 -18.16
N SER A 117 -16.59 -33.23 -17.99
CA SER A 117 -15.97 -33.63 -16.71
C SER A 117 -14.48 -33.32 -16.61
N VAL A 118 -13.88 -32.76 -17.67
CA VAL A 118 -12.46 -32.42 -17.71
C VAL A 118 -12.19 -31.07 -17.06
N LEU A 119 -11.24 -31.03 -16.11
CA LEU A 119 -10.81 -29.77 -15.49
C LEU A 119 -9.66 -29.11 -16.27
N VAL A 120 -8.74 -29.92 -16.80
CA VAL A 120 -7.57 -29.46 -17.55
C VAL A 120 -7.40 -30.28 -18.82
N TYR A 121 -7.16 -29.60 -19.93
CA TYR A 121 -6.79 -30.21 -21.20
C TYR A 121 -5.30 -30.04 -21.44
N PHE A 122 -4.68 -30.98 -22.12
CA PHE A 122 -3.35 -30.82 -22.70
C PHE A 122 -3.40 -31.09 -24.21
N ALA A 123 -2.64 -30.33 -25.00
CA ALA A 123 -2.57 -30.50 -26.44
C ALA A 123 -1.20 -30.09 -26.99
N GLU A 124 -0.81 -30.67 -28.12
CA GLU A 124 0.32 -30.21 -28.93
C GLU A 124 -0.23 -29.34 -30.07
N VAL A 125 0.18 -28.07 -30.12
CA VAL A 125 -0.29 -27.11 -31.13
C VAL A 125 0.52 -27.28 -32.42
N THR A 126 -0.13 -27.78 -33.47
CA THR A 126 0.49 -27.95 -34.80
C THR A 126 0.30 -26.75 -35.72
N THR A 127 -0.66 -25.87 -35.41
CA THR A 127 -0.97 -24.68 -36.21
C THR A 127 -1.07 -23.50 -35.26
N PRO A 128 -0.07 -22.61 -35.23
CA PRO A 128 -0.11 -21.45 -34.36
C PRO A 128 -1.28 -20.53 -34.67
N ASN A 129 -1.75 -19.79 -33.67
CA ASN A 129 -2.80 -18.82 -33.93
C ASN A 129 -2.26 -17.61 -34.71
N THR A 130 -3.06 -17.08 -35.62
CA THR A 130 -2.71 -15.87 -36.40
C THR A 130 -3.40 -14.61 -35.89
N ASP A 131 -4.37 -14.78 -34.99
CA ASP A 131 -5.19 -13.75 -34.34
C ASP A 131 -5.85 -14.40 -33.10
N THR A 132 -6.84 -13.74 -32.50
CA THR A 132 -7.71 -14.30 -31.46
C THR A 132 -8.26 -15.68 -31.87
N LEU A 133 -8.10 -16.66 -30.99
CA LEU A 133 -8.42 -18.06 -31.27
C LEU A 133 -9.77 -18.47 -30.67
N LYS A 134 -10.58 -19.15 -31.47
CA LYS A 134 -11.74 -19.92 -30.98
C LYS A 134 -11.46 -21.42 -31.08
N LEU A 135 -11.69 -22.16 -30.00
CA LEU A 135 -11.48 -23.59 -29.91
C LEU A 135 -12.80 -24.32 -29.61
N THR A 136 -13.09 -25.36 -30.38
CA THR A 136 -14.29 -26.21 -30.20
C THR A 136 -13.89 -27.57 -29.64
N ILE A 137 -14.36 -27.94 -28.45
CA ILE A 137 -14.15 -29.26 -27.84
C ILE A 137 -15.51 -29.82 -27.42
N GLY A 138 -15.79 -31.07 -27.78
CA GLY A 138 -17.07 -31.71 -27.44
C GLY A 138 -18.30 -30.99 -28.03
N GLY A 139 -18.13 -30.32 -29.17
CA GLY A 139 -19.18 -29.53 -29.82
C GLY A 139 -19.43 -28.15 -29.20
N VAL A 140 -18.67 -27.73 -28.19
CA VAL A 140 -18.79 -26.41 -27.57
C VAL A 140 -17.61 -25.53 -27.98
N GLN A 141 -17.92 -24.45 -28.69
CA GLN A 141 -16.94 -23.44 -29.10
C GLN A 141 -16.75 -22.39 -28.01
N ARG A 142 -15.49 -22.07 -27.68
CA ARG A 142 -15.12 -21.06 -26.68
C ARG A 142 -13.94 -20.23 -27.18
N ASP A 143 -13.83 -19.01 -26.67
CA ASP A 143 -12.62 -18.21 -26.86
C ASP A 143 -11.46 -18.83 -26.08
N VAL A 144 -10.26 -18.74 -26.64
CA VAL A 144 -9.01 -19.07 -25.94
C VAL A 144 -8.36 -17.77 -25.46
N VAL A 145 -7.94 -17.76 -24.20
CA VAL A 145 -7.31 -16.62 -23.52
C VAL A 145 -6.02 -17.06 -22.84
N ASN A 146 -5.10 -16.12 -22.68
CA ASN A 146 -3.83 -16.39 -22.01
C ASN A 146 -4.01 -16.55 -20.48
N ALA A 147 -2.91 -16.77 -19.77
CA ALA A 147 -2.94 -16.97 -18.32
C ALA A 147 -3.58 -15.80 -17.55
N ALA A 148 -3.46 -14.57 -18.06
CA ALA A 148 -4.08 -13.37 -17.48
C ALA A 148 -5.57 -13.19 -17.83
N GLY A 149 -6.11 -13.99 -18.76
CA GLY A 149 -7.51 -13.90 -19.21
C GLY A 149 -7.74 -12.98 -20.41
N ASN A 150 -6.67 -12.48 -21.03
CA ASN A 150 -6.73 -11.64 -22.23
C ASN A 150 -6.82 -12.51 -23.51
N PRO A 151 -7.44 -12.01 -24.60
CA PRO A 151 -7.38 -12.69 -25.90
C PRO A 151 -5.94 -13.00 -26.32
N LEU A 152 -5.71 -14.15 -26.95
CA LEU A 152 -4.37 -14.51 -27.43
C LEU A 152 -3.90 -13.58 -28.55
N SER A 153 -2.65 -13.14 -28.45
CA SER A 153 -1.89 -12.48 -29.52
C SER A 153 -1.45 -13.50 -30.57
N ALA A 154 -1.20 -13.06 -31.80
CA ALA A 154 -0.73 -13.93 -32.87
C ALA A 154 0.58 -14.65 -32.48
N GLY A 155 0.62 -15.97 -32.64
CA GLY A 155 1.77 -16.83 -32.31
C GLY A 155 1.84 -17.30 -30.86
N GLU A 156 0.95 -16.85 -29.97
CA GLU A 156 0.94 -17.23 -28.54
C GLU A 156 0.44 -18.67 -28.32
N TRP A 157 -0.48 -19.15 -29.15
CA TRP A 157 -0.90 -20.55 -29.22
C TRP A 157 0.14 -21.36 -29.98
N THR A 158 1.12 -21.95 -29.29
CA THR A 158 2.19 -22.74 -29.93
C THR A 158 2.78 -23.79 -28.96
N GLY A 159 3.38 -24.85 -29.50
CA GLY A 159 4.00 -25.93 -28.72
C GLY A 159 3.03 -26.72 -27.84
N GLY A 160 3.52 -27.23 -26.71
CA GLY A 160 2.72 -27.97 -25.74
C GLY A 160 1.95 -27.05 -24.78
N VAL A 161 0.62 -27.10 -24.83
CA VAL A 161 -0.27 -26.24 -24.03
C VAL A 161 -1.14 -27.04 -23.07
N LEU A 162 -1.36 -26.48 -21.88
CA LEU A 162 -2.30 -26.91 -20.87
C LEU A 162 -3.29 -25.76 -20.65
N PHE A 163 -4.58 -26.08 -20.62
CA PHE A 163 -5.62 -25.06 -20.47
C PHE A 163 -6.83 -25.62 -19.73
N ARG A 164 -7.60 -24.74 -19.11
CA ARG A 164 -8.83 -25.08 -18.36
C ARG A 164 -10.01 -24.22 -18.81
N ILE A 165 -11.22 -24.60 -18.42
CA ILE A 165 -12.37 -23.70 -18.54
C ILE A 165 -12.37 -22.77 -17.31
N ASN A 166 -12.30 -21.45 -17.53
CA ASN A 166 -12.35 -20.47 -16.45
C ASN A 166 -13.80 -20.14 -16.03
N PRO A 167 -14.04 -19.38 -14.94
CA PRO A 167 -15.39 -19.02 -14.49
C PRO A 167 -16.23 -18.26 -15.52
N ALA A 168 -15.58 -17.57 -16.48
CA ALA A 168 -16.24 -16.88 -17.59
C ALA A 168 -16.59 -17.81 -18.76
N GLY A 169 -16.30 -19.11 -18.65
CA GLY A 169 -16.57 -20.10 -19.69
C GLY A 169 -15.61 -20.03 -20.88
N LYS A 170 -14.42 -19.46 -20.74
CA LYS A 170 -13.37 -19.43 -21.78
C LYS A 170 -12.31 -20.51 -21.53
N PHE A 171 -11.60 -20.93 -22.57
CA PHE A 171 -10.41 -21.77 -22.41
C PHE A 171 -9.22 -20.89 -22.03
N GLN A 172 -8.73 -21.02 -20.80
CA GLN A 172 -7.63 -20.22 -20.27
C GLN A 172 -6.36 -21.06 -20.19
N LEU A 173 -5.28 -20.58 -20.80
CA LEU A 173 -3.94 -21.18 -20.69
C LEU A 173 -3.49 -21.23 -19.22
N ILE A 174 -2.87 -22.34 -18.84
CA ILE A 174 -2.24 -22.54 -17.53
C ILE A 174 -0.73 -22.37 -17.68
N ASN A 175 -0.15 -22.98 -18.72
CA ASN A 175 1.21 -22.70 -19.17
C ASN A 175 1.12 -21.96 -20.50
N ASP A 176 1.83 -20.85 -20.56
CA ASP A 176 1.83 -19.98 -21.71
C ASP A 176 3.21 -20.03 -22.37
N ALA A 177 3.44 -21.08 -23.16
CA ALA A 177 4.71 -21.28 -23.84
C ALA A 177 4.99 -20.15 -24.87
N GLY A 178 3.93 -19.49 -25.35
CA GLY A 178 3.99 -18.32 -26.22
C GLY A 178 4.16 -16.99 -25.48
N ALA A 179 4.09 -16.95 -24.14
CA ALA A 179 4.17 -15.71 -23.37
C ALA A 179 5.41 -14.88 -23.69
N ALA A 180 6.55 -15.52 -23.95
CA ALA A 180 7.77 -14.80 -24.33
C ALA A 180 7.63 -14.10 -25.70
N VAL A 181 6.93 -14.71 -26.65
CA VAL A 181 6.64 -14.14 -27.97
C VAL A 181 5.64 -12.99 -27.84
N ALA A 182 4.57 -13.18 -27.06
CA ALA A 182 3.59 -12.15 -26.77
C ALA A 182 4.20 -10.95 -26.01
N ALA A 183 5.11 -11.21 -25.06
CA ALA A 183 5.86 -10.18 -24.36
C ALA A 183 6.81 -9.42 -25.29
N ALA A 184 7.48 -10.12 -26.23
CA ALA A 184 8.35 -9.47 -27.21
C ALA A 184 7.56 -8.59 -28.21
N ALA A 185 6.39 -9.04 -28.65
CA ALA A 185 5.49 -8.24 -29.48
C ALA A 185 4.99 -7.01 -28.71
N SER A 186 4.52 -7.19 -27.48
CA SER A 186 4.06 -6.10 -26.61
C SER A 186 5.17 -5.09 -26.31
N ALA A 187 6.40 -5.56 -26.11
CA ALA A 187 7.57 -4.69 -25.92
C ALA A 187 7.90 -3.89 -27.20
N SER A 188 7.72 -4.48 -28.38
CA SER A 188 7.91 -3.78 -29.66
C SER A 188 6.85 -2.70 -29.88
N ASP A 189 5.59 -3.01 -29.58
CA ASP A 189 4.49 -2.03 -29.65
C ASP A 189 4.69 -0.88 -28.66
N ALA A 190 5.10 -1.19 -27.42
CA ALA A 190 5.43 -0.20 -26.40
C ALA A 190 6.62 0.68 -26.81
N SER A 191 7.64 0.12 -27.47
CA SER A 191 8.73 0.91 -28.06
C SER A 191 8.22 1.88 -29.11
N GLY A 192 7.32 1.43 -29.99
CA GLY A 192 6.71 2.30 -30.99
C GLY A 192 5.79 3.38 -30.40
N ASP A 193 5.09 3.10 -29.31
CA ASP A 193 4.33 4.10 -28.55
C ASP A 193 5.25 5.12 -27.86
N ALA A 194 6.38 4.67 -27.31
CA ALA A 194 7.39 5.55 -26.72
C ALA A 194 7.99 6.50 -27.77
N GLU A 195 8.37 5.99 -28.95
CA GLU A 195 8.83 6.81 -30.07
C GLU A 195 7.78 7.84 -30.50
N ARG A 196 6.51 7.44 -30.64
CA ARG A 196 5.41 8.37 -30.96
C ARG A 196 5.20 9.44 -29.90
N ALA A 197 5.38 9.09 -28.62
CA ALA A 197 5.28 10.04 -27.51
C ALA A 197 6.46 11.02 -27.49
N GLU A 198 7.68 10.56 -27.75
CA GLU A 198 8.87 11.40 -27.88
C GLU A 198 8.72 12.39 -29.05
N GLU A 199 8.30 11.94 -30.22
CA GLU A 199 8.00 12.83 -31.34
C GLU A 199 6.89 13.85 -31.02
N ALA A 200 5.89 13.45 -30.22
CA ALA A 200 4.84 14.36 -29.79
C ALA A 200 5.36 15.42 -28.81
N ALA A 201 6.28 15.05 -27.91
CA ALA A 201 6.96 15.96 -27.00
C ALA A 201 7.84 16.95 -27.77
N GLU A 202 8.65 16.49 -28.72
CA GLU A 202 9.47 17.37 -29.57
C GLU A 202 8.63 18.39 -30.36
N ARG A 203 7.49 17.95 -30.91
CA ARG A 203 6.53 18.84 -31.57
C ARG A 203 5.96 19.89 -30.61
N ALA A 204 5.67 19.50 -29.36
CA ALA A 204 5.18 20.42 -28.34
C ALA A 204 6.26 21.43 -27.90
N GLU A 205 7.50 21.00 -27.72
CA GLU A 205 8.64 21.87 -27.41
C GLU A 205 8.89 22.87 -28.55
N THR A 206 8.91 22.39 -29.79
CA THR A 206 9.05 23.26 -30.99
C THR A 206 7.91 24.28 -31.06
N ALA A 207 6.66 23.85 -30.82
CA ALA A 207 5.53 24.75 -30.79
C ALA A 207 5.64 25.79 -29.67
N SER A 208 6.17 25.42 -28.50
CA SER A 208 6.40 26.35 -27.38
C SER A 208 7.50 27.37 -27.66
N ALA A 209 8.57 26.95 -28.34
CA ALA A 209 9.68 27.82 -28.72
C ALA A 209 9.30 28.86 -29.78
N GLY A 210 8.25 28.60 -30.57
CA GLY A 210 7.70 29.52 -31.56
C GLY A 210 6.74 30.57 -30.99
N VAL A 211 6.33 30.47 -29.73
CA VAL A 211 5.50 31.50 -29.07
C VAL A 211 6.43 32.58 -28.52
N GLU A 212 6.83 33.51 -29.38
CA GLU A 212 7.34 34.81 -28.92
C GLU A 212 6.21 35.50 -28.16
N TYR A 213 6.28 35.53 -26.83
CA TYR A 213 5.49 36.46 -26.04
C TYR A 213 5.98 37.88 -26.34
N PRO A 214 5.17 38.77 -26.96
CA PRO A 214 5.56 40.15 -27.16
C PRO A 214 5.37 40.91 -25.85
N VAL A 215 6.10 40.52 -24.81
CA VAL A 215 6.21 41.30 -23.57
C VAL A 215 7.68 41.57 -23.35
N SER A 216 8.18 42.56 -24.08
CA SER A 216 9.45 43.22 -23.76
C SER A 216 9.27 43.94 -22.43
N TYR A 217 9.69 43.31 -21.34
CA TYR A 217 10.01 44.04 -20.13
C TYR A 217 11.26 44.86 -20.44
N GLY A 218 11.05 46.16 -20.67
CA GLY A 218 12.15 47.11 -20.85
C GLY A 218 13.19 46.91 -19.75
N GLY A 219 14.45 46.77 -20.15
CA GLY A 219 15.55 46.44 -19.27
C GLY A 219 15.53 47.26 -17.98
N ILE A 220 15.77 46.58 -16.85
CA ILE A 220 15.81 47.16 -15.51
C ILE A 220 16.72 48.39 -15.54
N GLN A 221 16.11 49.57 -15.58
CA GLN A 221 16.83 50.83 -15.53
C GLN A 221 17.27 51.05 -14.10
N LEU A 222 18.57 50.91 -13.82
CA LEU A 222 19.14 51.26 -12.52
C LEU A 222 18.84 52.73 -12.24
N LEU A 223 17.96 53.00 -11.28
CA LEU A 223 17.57 54.36 -10.93
C LEU A 223 18.80 55.19 -10.53
N GLY A 224 18.98 56.34 -11.16
CA GLY A 224 20.01 57.29 -10.77
C GLY A 224 19.79 57.83 -9.35
N PRO A 225 20.80 58.42 -8.69
CA PRO A 225 20.68 58.95 -7.33
C PRO A 225 19.48 59.90 -7.14
N GLY A 226 19.18 60.74 -8.14
CA GLY A 226 18.01 61.63 -8.12
C GLY A 226 16.66 60.91 -8.23
N GLN A 227 16.57 59.87 -9.06
CA GLN A 227 15.35 59.05 -9.16
C GLN A 227 15.12 58.21 -7.90
N ARG A 228 16.19 57.76 -7.23
CA ARG A 228 16.10 57.11 -5.91
C ARG A 228 15.68 58.08 -4.82
N ALA A 229 16.10 59.35 -4.88
CA ALA A 229 15.64 60.38 -3.95
C ALA A 229 14.14 60.66 -4.16
N GLN A 230 13.70 60.83 -5.41
CA GLN A 230 12.30 61.03 -5.75
C GLN A 230 11.42 59.82 -5.36
N ALA A 231 11.91 58.59 -5.58
CA ALA A 231 11.21 57.38 -5.14
C ALA A 231 11.04 57.32 -3.61
N ARG A 232 12.06 57.73 -2.85
CA ARG A 232 11.95 57.85 -1.37
C ARG A 232 10.97 58.94 -0.96
N GLU A 233 10.92 60.05 -1.67
CA GLU A 233 9.97 61.13 -1.43
C GLU A 233 8.53 60.68 -1.73
N ASN A 234 8.34 59.95 -2.82
CA ASN A 234 7.04 59.37 -3.19
C ASN A 234 6.57 58.33 -2.16
N VAL A 235 7.48 57.53 -1.60
CA VAL A 235 7.19 56.58 -0.51
C VAL A 235 6.88 57.30 0.81
N ARG A 236 7.54 58.43 1.10
CA ARG A 236 7.19 59.29 2.25
C ARG A 236 5.82 59.94 2.07
N ALA A 237 5.44 60.31 0.86
CA ALA A 237 4.16 60.91 0.54
C ALA A 237 2.96 59.97 0.76
N VAL A 238 3.19 58.64 0.78
CA VAL A 238 2.17 57.63 1.17
C VAL A 238 2.20 57.26 2.66
N GLY A 239 2.87 58.06 3.50
CA GLY A 239 2.75 57.97 4.97
C GLY A 239 3.61 56.91 5.64
N TYR A 240 4.63 56.39 4.97
CA TYR A 240 5.57 55.42 5.55
C TYR A 240 6.78 56.15 6.18
N ASP A 241 6.95 56.07 7.50
CA ASP A 241 8.10 56.64 8.23
C ASP A 241 9.28 55.64 8.28
N PRO A 242 10.40 55.92 7.61
CA PRO A 242 11.53 55.01 7.53
C PRO A 242 12.50 55.07 8.73
N GLN A 243 12.19 55.79 9.82
CA GLN A 243 13.07 55.86 11.01
C GLN A 243 12.94 54.68 11.98
N SER A 244 12.11 53.67 11.70
CA SER A 244 11.90 52.52 12.60
C SER A 244 12.76 51.28 12.31
N ILE A 245 13.74 51.35 11.40
CA ILE A 245 14.60 50.20 11.07
C ILE A 245 15.97 50.37 11.75
N ALA A 246 16.21 49.50 12.73
CA ALA A 246 17.45 49.39 13.49
C ALA A 246 18.65 48.92 12.65
N GLU A 247 19.84 49.35 13.09
CA GLU A 247 21.23 48.96 12.79
C GLU A 247 21.54 47.96 11.64
N PRO A 248 22.50 48.29 10.74
CA PRO A 248 22.79 47.54 9.50
C PRO A 248 23.44 46.16 9.66
N GLU A 249 23.89 45.74 10.85
CA GLU A 249 24.51 44.41 11.03
C GLU A 249 23.51 43.25 10.99
N GLN A 250 22.22 43.49 11.25
CA GLN A 250 21.17 42.45 11.10
C GLN A 250 20.65 42.32 9.65
N GLU A 251 20.89 43.31 8.79
CA GLU A 251 20.48 43.30 7.38
C GLU A 251 21.35 42.33 6.55
N GLN A 252 22.65 42.20 6.87
CA GLN A 252 23.56 41.31 6.15
C GLN A 252 23.25 39.81 6.43
N ALA A 253 22.70 39.49 7.61
CA ALA A 253 22.21 38.15 7.93
C ALA A 253 20.86 37.84 7.24
N ARG A 254 20.04 38.87 6.97
CA ARG A 254 18.79 38.74 6.19
C ARG A 254 19.04 38.68 4.69
N LEU A 255 20.05 39.37 4.17
CA LEU A 255 20.41 39.37 2.73
C LEU A 255 21.06 38.06 2.27
N ASN A 256 21.65 37.26 3.16
CA ASN A 256 22.08 35.89 2.84
C ASN A 256 20.91 34.88 2.72
N ILE A 257 19.67 35.32 3.02
CA ILE A 257 18.41 34.60 2.72
C ILE A 257 17.81 35.12 1.38
N GLY A 258 18.60 35.85 0.59
CA GLY A 258 18.31 36.16 -0.81
C GLY A 258 18.43 34.92 -1.69
N ALA A 259 17.66 33.88 -1.41
CA ALA A 259 17.38 32.87 -2.41
C ALA A 259 16.68 33.57 -3.58
N ASP A 260 17.23 33.37 -4.76
CA ASP A 260 16.73 33.90 -6.03
C ASP A 260 15.30 33.38 -6.28
N TYR A 261 14.29 34.10 -5.74
CA TYR A 261 12.88 33.77 -5.87
C TYR A 261 12.41 33.66 -7.33
N SER A 262 13.19 34.19 -8.29
CA SER A 262 12.92 34.00 -9.71
C SER A 262 13.02 32.54 -10.14
N LYS A 263 13.97 31.76 -9.60
CA LYS A 263 14.06 30.30 -9.85
C LYS A 263 12.91 29.53 -9.22
N LEU A 264 12.45 29.96 -8.05
CA LEU A 264 11.27 29.44 -7.37
C LEU A 264 10.00 29.75 -8.18
N ALA A 265 9.90 30.93 -8.78
CA ALA A 265 8.80 31.28 -9.68
C ALA A 265 8.81 30.44 -10.97
N THR A 266 9.97 30.11 -11.53
CA THR A 266 10.09 29.21 -12.69
C THR A 266 9.74 27.76 -12.35
N LEU A 267 10.18 27.25 -11.18
CA LEU A 267 9.81 25.92 -10.66
C LEU A 267 8.32 25.81 -10.30
N LEU A 268 7.71 26.90 -9.84
CA LEU A 268 6.26 26.97 -9.61
C LEU A 268 5.48 27.14 -10.92
N ALA A 269 6.07 27.75 -11.95
CA ALA A 269 5.45 27.87 -13.28
C ALA A 269 5.41 26.53 -14.04
N SER A 270 6.35 25.61 -13.77
CA SER A 270 6.30 24.22 -14.25
C SER A 270 5.49 23.30 -13.33
N SER A 271 5.13 23.75 -12.12
CA SER A 271 4.31 22.96 -11.19
C SER A 271 2.86 22.91 -11.67
N ARG A 272 2.36 21.71 -11.98
CA ARG A 272 0.99 21.52 -12.44
C ARG A 272 0.07 21.34 -11.23
N ARG A 273 -0.80 22.32 -10.98
CA ARG A 273 -1.83 22.25 -9.93
C ARG A 273 -2.92 21.27 -10.35
N ILE A 274 -3.17 20.24 -9.54
CA ILE A 274 -4.25 19.29 -9.80
C ILE A 274 -5.22 19.36 -8.64
N THR A 275 -6.42 19.86 -8.91
CA THR A 275 -7.42 20.12 -7.89
C THR A 275 -8.35 18.93 -7.76
N TYR A 276 -8.30 18.25 -6.62
CA TYR A 276 -9.40 17.40 -6.17
C TYR A 276 -10.20 18.17 -5.09
N HIS A 277 -11.51 18.31 -5.26
CA HIS A 277 -12.37 19.11 -4.38
C HIS A 277 -13.61 18.31 -3.97
N ASP A 278 -13.79 18.14 -2.66
CA ASP A 278 -15.02 17.64 -2.03
C ASP A 278 -15.44 18.70 -0.99
N PRO A 279 -16.31 19.64 -1.39
CA PRO A 279 -16.64 20.80 -0.56
C PRO A 279 -17.17 20.36 0.81
N GLY A 280 -16.73 21.05 1.86
CA GLY A 280 -17.24 20.82 3.22
C GLY A 280 -16.60 19.66 3.97
N ARG A 281 -15.56 19.02 3.42
CA ARG A 281 -14.78 18.00 4.16
C ARG A 281 -13.30 18.33 4.17
N ASN A 282 -12.75 18.36 5.37
CA ASN A 282 -11.33 18.37 5.65
C ASN A 282 -10.71 17.02 5.24
N LYS A 283 -9.73 17.09 4.33
CA LYS A 283 -8.94 15.95 3.85
C LYS A 283 -7.59 15.98 4.56
N MET A 284 -7.36 15.05 5.47
CA MET A 284 -6.16 15.07 6.31
C MET A 284 -5.39 13.80 6.25
N GLY A 285 -4.10 14.08 6.11
CA GLY A 285 -2.95 13.25 6.04
C GLY A 285 -3.12 11.98 5.22
N HIS A 286 -1.98 11.53 4.75
CA HIS A 286 -2.00 10.79 3.53
C HIS A 286 -0.88 9.79 3.56
N ALA A 287 -1.24 8.57 3.21
CA ALA A 287 -0.28 7.52 2.94
C ALA A 287 -0.32 7.23 1.45
N LEU A 288 0.88 7.10 0.88
CA LEU A 288 1.09 6.95 -0.55
C LEU A 288 1.68 5.57 -0.83
N GLY A 289 1.22 4.91 -1.90
CA GLY A 289 1.79 3.68 -2.41
C GLY A 289 1.86 3.67 -3.94
N ILE A 290 2.72 2.83 -4.49
CA ILE A 290 2.80 2.55 -5.93
C ILE A 290 2.53 1.06 -6.11
N LEU A 291 1.43 0.73 -6.78
CA LEU A 291 1.02 -0.64 -7.07
C LEU A 291 1.95 -1.28 -8.12
N PRO A 292 1.99 -2.63 -8.24
CA PRO A 292 2.85 -3.31 -9.21
C PRO A 292 2.65 -2.90 -10.67
N ASN A 293 1.46 -2.39 -11.02
CA ASN A 293 1.14 -1.89 -12.36
C ASN A 293 1.55 -0.42 -12.58
N GLY A 294 2.29 0.19 -11.65
CA GLY A 294 2.71 1.59 -11.71
C GLY A 294 1.67 2.61 -11.26
N ARG A 295 0.43 2.18 -10.96
CA ARG A 295 -0.63 3.05 -10.44
C ARG A 295 -0.24 3.58 -9.07
N ILE A 296 -0.39 4.89 -8.89
CA ILE A 296 -0.19 5.56 -7.61
C ILE A 296 -1.51 5.54 -6.85
N VAL A 297 -1.46 5.24 -5.55
CA VAL A 297 -2.59 5.33 -4.63
C VAL A 297 -2.25 6.30 -3.51
N VAL A 298 -3.20 7.18 -3.19
CA VAL A 298 -3.15 8.05 -2.02
C VAL A 298 -4.37 7.80 -1.17
N CYS A 299 -4.16 7.33 0.05
CA CYS A 299 -5.21 7.19 1.06
C CYS A 299 -5.20 8.36 2.03
N TYR A 300 -6.37 8.88 2.38
CA TYR A 300 -6.49 9.99 3.32
C TYR A 300 -7.77 9.93 4.15
N ARG A 301 -7.78 10.62 5.29
CA ARG A 301 -8.99 10.81 6.10
C ARG A 301 -9.84 11.94 5.52
N SER A 302 -11.14 11.70 5.35
CA SER A 302 -12.13 12.73 5.02
C SER A 302 -13.13 12.91 6.16
N ALA A 303 -13.16 14.10 6.75
CA ALA A 303 -14.08 14.45 7.85
C ALA A 303 -14.57 15.88 7.73
N THR A 304 -15.57 16.28 8.50
CA THR A 304 -16.03 17.69 8.53
C THR A 304 -15.10 18.60 9.35
N THR A 305 -14.25 18.04 10.21
CA THR A 305 -13.32 18.81 11.05
C THR A 305 -12.05 18.00 11.38
N HIS A 306 -11.00 18.70 11.83
CA HIS A 306 -9.81 18.09 12.42
C HIS A 306 -10.07 17.52 13.81
N ASN A 307 -11.10 17.96 14.53
CA ASN A 307 -11.47 17.36 15.81
C ASN A 307 -12.20 16.03 15.62
N ILE A 308 -12.45 15.31 16.73
CA ILE A 308 -13.14 14.01 16.71
C ILE A 308 -14.50 14.21 16.04
N ALA A 309 -14.68 13.57 14.89
CA ALA A 309 -15.87 13.71 14.08
C ALA A 309 -16.03 12.49 13.19
N VAL A 310 -17.28 12.17 12.84
CA VAL A 310 -17.56 11.08 11.90
C VAL A 310 -16.79 11.33 10.61
N SER A 311 -15.89 10.40 10.30
CA SER A 311 -15.00 10.49 9.16
C SER A 311 -15.09 9.22 8.33
N ARG A 312 -14.53 9.27 7.13
CA ARG A 312 -14.31 8.09 6.30
C ARG A 312 -12.88 8.12 5.78
N MET A 313 -12.31 6.95 5.58
CA MET A 313 -11.07 6.82 4.82
C MET A 313 -11.42 6.74 3.34
N GLU A 314 -10.71 7.51 2.53
CA GLU A 314 -10.83 7.53 1.08
C GLU A 314 -9.49 7.20 0.44
N ALA A 315 -9.53 6.72 -0.79
CA ALA A 315 -8.39 6.53 -1.67
C ALA A 315 -8.65 7.20 -3.01
N ILE A 316 -7.62 7.80 -3.60
CA ILE A 316 -7.62 8.27 -4.99
C ILE A 316 -6.42 7.65 -5.72
N PHE A 317 -6.56 7.50 -7.03
CA PHE A 317 -5.57 6.82 -7.86
C PHE A 317 -5.10 7.70 -8.99
N SER A 318 -3.86 7.50 -9.41
CA SER A 318 -3.32 8.06 -10.65
C SER A 318 -2.67 6.95 -11.48
N ASP A 319 -3.05 6.90 -12.76
CA ASP A 319 -2.51 5.99 -13.77
C ASP A 319 -1.44 6.65 -14.66
N ASP A 320 -1.15 7.94 -14.42
CA ASP A 320 -0.34 8.80 -15.29
C ASP A 320 0.72 9.58 -14.51
N GLY A 321 1.33 8.95 -13.50
CA GLY A 321 2.46 9.54 -12.75
C GLY A 321 2.06 10.69 -11.83
N GLY A 322 0.79 10.75 -11.43
CA GLY A 322 0.24 11.78 -10.55
C GLY A 322 -0.37 12.97 -11.27
N LEU A 323 -0.51 12.93 -12.61
CA LEU A 323 -1.02 14.03 -13.44
C LEU A 323 -2.54 14.18 -13.40
N THR A 324 -3.27 13.08 -13.28
CA THR A 324 -4.71 13.05 -13.06
C THR A 324 -5.05 12.11 -11.92
N TRP A 325 -6.20 12.37 -11.27
CA TRP A 325 -6.67 11.60 -10.13
C TRP A 325 -8.08 11.11 -10.36
N SER A 326 -8.34 9.86 -9.96
CA SER A 326 -9.67 9.27 -9.97
C SER A 326 -10.64 10.01 -9.03
N ALA A 327 -11.94 9.73 -9.17
CA ALA A 327 -12.87 9.99 -8.08
C ALA A 327 -12.46 9.17 -6.82
N PRO A 328 -12.78 9.63 -5.60
CA PRO A 328 -12.40 8.88 -4.41
C PRO A 328 -13.20 7.61 -4.29
N VAL A 329 -12.51 6.60 -3.78
CA VAL A 329 -13.10 5.35 -3.37
C VAL A 329 -13.07 5.27 -1.86
N VAL A 330 -14.21 4.90 -1.26
CA VAL A 330 -14.30 4.76 0.19
C VAL A 330 -13.56 3.49 0.60
N VAL A 331 -12.48 3.67 1.37
CA VAL A 331 -11.71 2.59 1.98
C VAL A 331 -12.45 2.06 3.21
N ALA A 332 -12.95 2.98 4.04
CA ALA A 332 -13.62 2.67 5.29
C ALA A 332 -14.63 3.74 5.66
N SER A 333 -15.83 3.33 6.05
CA SER A 333 -16.83 4.25 6.60
C SER A 333 -17.76 3.50 7.54
N LEU A 334 -17.59 3.72 8.83
CA LEU A 334 -18.51 3.24 9.86
C LEU A 334 -19.27 4.43 10.43
N ALA A 335 -20.56 4.21 10.69
CA ALA A 335 -21.35 5.16 11.45
C ALA A 335 -20.70 5.38 12.82
N ASP A 336 -20.69 6.62 13.30
CA ASP A 336 -20.16 6.99 14.61
C ASP A 336 -18.65 6.72 14.83
N HIS A 337 -17.87 6.56 13.76
CA HIS A 337 -16.42 6.37 13.85
C HIS A 337 -15.65 7.53 13.22
N ASP A 338 -14.53 7.87 13.84
CA ASP A 338 -13.50 8.74 13.33
C ASP A 338 -12.22 7.94 13.07
N TYR A 339 -11.88 7.75 11.80
CA TYR A 339 -10.60 7.21 11.38
C TYR A 339 -9.50 8.25 11.53
N ARG A 340 -8.48 7.92 12.29
CA ARG A 340 -7.30 8.74 12.58
C ARG A 340 -6.06 8.01 12.17
N ASN A 341 -4.98 8.78 12.07
CA ASN A 341 -3.59 8.32 11.99
C ASN A 341 -3.44 6.99 11.28
N TYR A 342 -3.01 7.05 10.03
CA TYR A 342 -2.89 5.85 9.21
C TYR A 342 -1.44 5.63 8.81
N SER A 343 -1.17 4.38 8.52
CA SER A 343 0.00 3.95 7.79
C SER A 343 -0.46 3.16 6.58
N ALA A 344 0.21 3.33 5.45
CA ALA A 344 -0.07 2.50 4.28
C ALA A 344 1.18 2.20 3.48
N GLY A 345 1.04 1.24 2.58
CA GLY A 345 2.01 0.93 1.55
C GLY A 345 1.67 -0.37 0.85
N VAL A 346 2.57 -0.81 -0.02
CA VAL A 346 2.37 -1.98 -0.88
C VAL A 346 3.26 -3.11 -0.40
N THR A 347 2.66 -4.27 -0.19
CA THR A 347 3.34 -5.51 0.23
C THR A 347 4.15 -6.11 -0.91
N GLN A 348 4.97 -7.13 -0.63
CA GLN A 348 5.76 -7.80 -1.66
C GLN A 348 4.88 -8.44 -2.75
N ASN A 349 3.69 -8.91 -2.39
CA ASN A 349 2.74 -9.51 -3.33
C ASN A 349 1.85 -8.47 -4.03
N GLY A 350 2.15 -7.18 -3.89
CA GLY A 350 1.41 -6.12 -4.56
C GLY A 350 0.10 -5.71 -3.89
N VAL A 351 -0.19 -6.24 -2.70
CA VAL A 351 -1.38 -5.86 -1.93
C VAL A 351 -1.12 -4.50 -1.30
N PHE A 352 -1.99 -3.53 -1.55
CA PHE A 352 -1.97 -2.26 -0.85
C PHE A 352 -2.71 -2.39 0.48
N VAL A 353 -2.03 -2.03 1.56
CA VAL A 353 -2.51 -2.18 2.94
C VAL A 353 -2.59 -0.81 3.60
N VAL A 354 -3.72 -0.53 4.25
CA VAL A 354 -3.94 0.67 5.06
C VAL A 354 -4.24 0.24 6.49
N ALA A 355 -3.38 0.60 7.43
CA ALA A 355 -3.63 0.52 8.86
C ALA A 355 -4.14 1.88 9.35
N THR A 356 -5.20 1.93 10.15
CA THR A 356 -5.74 3.18 10.71
C THR A 356 -6.23 2.96 12.13
N GLU A 357 -6.09 3.97 12.97
CA GLU A 357 -6.80 4.04 14.24
C GLU A 357 -8.28 4.38 13.98
N ASP A 358 -9.22 3.63 14.53
CA ASP A 358 -10.63 4.04 14.58
C ASP A 358 -11.02 4.47 15.99
N ILE A 359 -11.74 5.58 16.10
CA ILE A 359 -12.16 6.16 17.37
C ILE A 359 -13.69 6.30 17.36
N THR A 360 -14.39 5.86 18.41
CA THR A 360 -15.85 6.00 18.48
C THR A 360 -16.25 7.42 18.92
N VAL A 361 -16.96 8.13 18.05
CA VAL A 361 -17.31 9.56 18.17
C VAL A 361 -18.28 9.80 19.33
N SER A 362 -19.32 8.98 19.47
CA SER A 362 -20.32 9.12 20.55
C SER A 362 -19.73 9.03 21.95
N THR A 363 -18.54 8.43 22.09
CA THR A 363 -17.83 8.31 23.37
C THR A 363 -16.77 9.39 23.57
N GLY A 364 -16.73 10.41 22.70
CA GLY A 364 -15.70 11.45 22.71
C GLY A 364 -14.29 10.88 22.47
N GLY A 365 -14.20 9.69 21.86
CA GLY A 365 -12.97 8.93 21.70
C GLY A 365 -12.38 8.26 22.93
N ALA A 366 -13.16 8.16 24.01
CA ALA A 366 -12.75 7.43 25.21
C ALA A 366 -12.80 5.90 25.03
N SER A 367 -13.61 5.41 24.07
CA SER A 367 -13.75 3.98 23.78
C SER A 367 -13.61 3.70 22.29
N GLY A 368 -13.24 2.46 21.97
CA GLY A 368 -13.23 1.96 20.59
C GLY A 368 -11.92 2.14 19.82
N ASN A 369 -10.83 2.57 20.45
CA ASN A 369 -9.52 2.71 19.79
C ASN A 369 -8.98 1.35 19.34
N ARG A 370 -9.26 0.96 18.09
CA ARG A 370 -8.66 -0.23 17.50
C ARG A 370 -7.80 0.19 16.32
N THR A 371 -6.79 -0.62 16.04
CA THR A 371 -6.12 -0.55 14.74
C THR A 371 -6.89 -1.46 13.78
N ARG A 372 -7.38 -0.88 12.70
CA ARG A 372 -8.03 -1.60 11.60
C ARG A 372 -7.12 -1.68 10.40
N PHE A 373 -7.22 -2.77 9.66
CA PHE A 373 -6.46 -3.01 8.45
C PHE A 373 -7.41 -3.19 7.26
N TYR A 374 -7.15 -2.43 6.20
CA TYR A 374 -7.88 -2.47 4.94
C TYR A 374 -6.94 -2.87 3.82
N PHE A 375 -7.42 -3.68 2.91
CA PHE A 375 -6.61 -4.37 1.90
C PHE A 375 -7.20 -4.17 0.52
N SER A 376 -6.35 -3.88 -0.45
CA SER A 376 -6.74 -3.83 -1.84
C SER A 376 -5.72 -4.52 -2.74
N LEU A 377 -6.21 -5.37 -3.64
CA LEU A 377 -5.39 -6.02 -4.68
C LEU A 377 -5.33 -5.19 -5.97
N ASP A 378 -6.35 -4.39 -6.24
CA ASP A 378 -6.54 -3.62 -7.47
C ASP A 378 -6.43 -2.10 -7.24
N GLY A 379 -6.18 -1.71 -5.98
CA GLY A 379 -6.27 -0.34 -5.49
C GLY A 379 -7.69 0.12 -5.24
N VAL A 380 -8.72 -0.46 -5.86
CA VAL A 380 -10.08 0.09 -5.90
C VAL A 380 -11.00 -0.57 -4.88
N ALA A 381 -10.99 -1.89 -4.77
CA ALA A 381 -11.80 -2.61 -3.81
C ALA A 381 -11.02 -2.78 -2.49
N PHE A 382 -11.58 -2.28 -1.39
CA PHE A 382 -11.01 -2.46 -0.06
C PHE A 382 -11.83 -3.45 0.76
N ALA A 383 -11.16 -4.46 1.29
CA ALA A 383 -11.72 -5.36 2.27
C ALA A 383 -11.11 -5.04 3.65
N GLU A 384 -11.95 -4.90 4.66
CA GLU A 384 -11.49 -4.97 6.05
C GLU A 384 -11.12 -6.43 6.35
N ARG A 385 -9.95 -6.67 6.94
CA ARG A 385 -9.70 -7.96 7.61
C ARG A 385 -9.71 -7.73 9.11
N THR A 386 -10.15 -8.77 9.84
CA THR A 386 -10.27 -8.75 11.29
C THR A 386 -9.05 -8.10 11.93
N SER A 387 -9.31 -7.12 12.79
CA SER A 387 -8.31 -6.44 13.60
C SER A 387 -7.35 -7.47 14.19
N ALA A 388 -6.04 -7.22 14.09
CA ALA A 388 -5.04 -7.93 14.88
C ALA A 388 -5.57 -8.08 16.31
N ALA A 389 -5.41 -9.26 16.92
CA ALA A 389 -5.85 -9.48 18.29
C ALA A 389 -5.36 -8.31 19.15
N SER A 390 -6.28 -7.47 19.62
CA SER A 390 -5.94 -6.30 20.39
C SER A 390 -5.15 -6.78 21.59
N ASN A 391 -3.91 -6.32 21.76
CA ASN A 391 -3.18 -6.58 22.99
C ASN A 391 -4.04 -6.00 24.14
N PRO A 392 -4.61 -6.84 25.03
CA PRO A 392 -5.55 -6.36 26.03
C PRO A 392 -4.91 -5.39 27.03
N ALA A 393 -3.57 -5.38 27.12
CA ALA A 393 -2.84 -4.44 27.96
C ALA A 393 -2.77 -3.02 27.37
N MET A 394 -3.06 -2.86 26.08
CA MET A 394 -2.94 -1.58 25.40
C MET A 394 -4.27 -1.09 24.86
N THR A 395 -4.63 0.11 25.31
CA THR A 395 -5.92 0.71 25.03
C THR A 395 -5.96 1.52 23.75
N ARG A 396 -4.81 1.78 23.11
CA ARG A 396 -4.70 2.63 21.92
C ARG A 396 -3.39 2.35 21.18
N ILE A 397 -3.49 1.85 19.94
CA ILE A 397 -2.34 1.65 19.06
C ILE A 397 -2.56 2.51 17.82
N VAL A 398 -1.62 3.42 17.56
CA VAL A 398 -1.79 4.44 16.55
C VAL A 398 -0.78 4.20 15.42
N PRO A 399 -1.19 3.61 14.29
CA PRO A 399 -0.30 3.42 13.15
C PRO A 399 0.02 4.78 12.52
N HIS A 400 1.27 4.98 12.12
CA HIS A 400 1.68 6.20 11.43
C HIS A 400 2.87 5.91 10.50
N GLY A 401 2.92 6.61 9.37
CA GLY A 401 4.03 6.56 8.42
C GLY A 401 3.84 5.54 7.30
N SER A 402 4.92 4.92 6.85
CA SER A 402 4.95 3.99 5.72
C SER A 402 5.03 2.52 6.14
N LEU A 403 4.45 1.63 5.32
CA LEU A 403 4.76 0.20 5.34
C LEU A 403 6.22 -0.01 4.94
N VAL A 404 6.93 -0.84 5.70
CA VAL A 404 8.31 -1.22 5.38
C VAL A 404 8.36 -2.71 5.04
N LEU A 405 8.99 -3.04 3.92
CA LEU A 405 9.29 -4.42 3.51
C LEU A 405 10.68 -4.83 4.00
N ARG A 406 10.75 -6.04 4.57
CA ARG A 406 11.99 -6.72 4.90
C ARG A 406 12.39 -7.66 3.77
N ASN A 407 13.67 -8.01 3.73
CA ASN A 407 14.21 -8.93 2.73
C ASN A 407 13.63 -10.35 2.80
N ASP A 408 13.10 -10.76 3.95
CA ASP A 408 12.44 -12.06 4.13
C ASP A 408 10.95 -12.05 3.70
N GLY A 409 10.48 -10.95 3.11
CA GLY A 409 9.09 -10.75 2.69
C GLY A 409 8.16 -10.28 3.81
N THR A 410 8.66 -10.21 5.06
CA THR A 410 7.88 -9.64 6.16
C THR A 410 7.68 -8.15 5.93
N CYS A 411 6.44 -7.68 5.99
CA CYS A 411 6.12 -6.27 6.05
C CYS A 411 5.82 -5.85 7.49
N TYR A 412 6.07 -4.58 7.83
CA TYR A 412 5.64 -4.04 9.11
C TYR A 412 5.25 -2.56 9.04
N PHE A 413 4.39 -2.15 9.97
CA PHE A 413 4.07 -0.76 10.27
C PHE A 413 4.63 -0.40 11.63
N ARG A 414 5.08 0.84 11.79
CA ARG A 414 5.39 1.37 13.11
C ARG A 414 4.15 2.03 13.70
N CYS A 415 4.04 1.91 15.02
CA CYS A 415 2.97 2.51 15.78
C CYS A 415 3.53 3.22 17.00
N TYR A 416 2.77 4.19 17.49
CA TYR A 416 3.00 4.83 18.77
C TYR A 416 1.75 4.67 19.64
N HIS A 417 1.90 4.88 20.94
CA HIS A 417 0.82 4.66 21.90
C HIS A 417 0.34 5.93 22.58
N GLY A 418 -0.91 5.86 23.03
CA GLY A 418 -1.38 6.62 24.19
C GLY A 418 -1.95 5.65 25.22
N HIS A 419 -1.45 5.65 26.44
CA HIS A 419 -2.09 4.95 27.55
C HIS A 419 -3.47 5.56 27.85
N ALA A 420 -4.48 4.73 28.12
CA ALA A 420 -5.81 5.18 28.53
C ALA A 420 -5.78 5.96 29.85
N ASN A 421 -4.77 5.73 30.68
CA ASN A 421 -4.55 6.54 31.85
C ASN A 421 -3.72 7.79 31.46
N PRO A 422 -4.30 9.00 31.45
CA PRO A 422 -3.55 10.22 31.16
C PRO A 422 -2.40 10.49 32.14
N ALA A 423 -2.40 9.87 33.33
CA ALA A 423 -1.27 9.90 34.25
C ALA A 423 -0.15 8.89 33.89
N ALA A 424 -0.47 7.82 33.13
CA ALA A 424 0.50 6.89 32.55
C ALA A 424 0.90 7.25 31.10
N ASN A 425 0.28 8.28 30.51
CA ASN A 425 0.64 8.86 29.20
C ASN A 425 2.02 9.53 29.16
N ALA A 426 2.88 9.26 30.13
CA ALA A 426 4.27 9.69 30.17
C ALA A 426 5.19 8.75 29.39
N ASP A 427 4.71 7.57 28.99
CA ASP A 427 5.53 6.55 28.35
C ASP A 427 5.16 6.46 26.86
N GLY A 428 5.96 7.12 26.02
CA GLY A 428 5.82 7.13 24.56
C GLY A 428 6.31 5.83 23.94
N ASP A 429 5.71 4.71 24.31
CA ASP A 429 6.12 3.41 23.82
C ASP A 429 6.05 3.35 22.28
N GLN A 430 7.01 2.65 21.69
CA GLN A 430 7.01 2.37 20.26
C GLN A 430 6.73 0.89 20.04
N SER A 431 5.94 0.62 19.02
CA SER A 431 5.60 -0.74 18.60
C SER A 431 5.62 -0.90 17.11
N LEU A 432 5.48 -2.15 16.69
CA LEU A 432 5.20 -2.50 15.31
C LEU A 432 4.10 -3.55 15.20
N PHE A 433 3.37 -3.49 14.10
CA PHE A 433 2.65 -4.64 13.57
C PHE A 433 3.47 -5.21 12.43
N SER A 434 3.84 -6.49 12.49
CA SER A 434 4.51 -7.21 11.42
C SER A 434 3.65 -8.32 10.84
N SER A 435 3.94 -8.71 9.61
CA SER A 435 3.25 -9.79 8.92
C SER A 435 4.16 -10.42 7.87
N SER A 436 4.16 -11.75 7.77
CA SER A 436 4.78 -12.50 6.68
C SER A 436 3.78 -12.95 5.60
N ASP A 437 2.51 -12.56 5.68
CA ASP A 437 1.43 -12.98 4.78
C ASP A 437 0.57 -11.82 4.27
N ASP A 438 1.15 -10.64 3.99
CA ASP A 438 0.39 -9.46 3.54
C ASP A 438 -0.72 -9.01 4.51
N PHE A 439 -0.45 -9.15 5.80
CA PHE A 439 -1.29 -8.91 6.96
C PHE A 439 -2.62 -9.69 6.91
N GLN A 440 -2.62 -10.92 6.39
CA GLN A 440 -3.71 -11.86 6.76
C GLN A 440 -3.62 -12.16 8.26
N THR A 441 -2.39 -12.25 8.78
CA THR A 441 -2.08 -12.34 10.20
C THR A 441 -1.08 -11.25 10.56
N ALA A 442 -1.43 -10.45 11.57
CA ALA A 442 -0.58 -9.38 12.07
C ALA A 442 -0.07 -9.76 13.47
N THR A 443 1.24 -9.76 13.65
CA THR A 443 1.89 -9.91 14.94
C THR A 443 2.20 -8.54 15.51
N TYR A 444 1.79 -8.30 16.75
CA TYR A 444 2.14 -7.11 17.49
C TYR A 444 3.43 -7.33 18.30
N SER A 445 4.35 -6.37 18.27
CA SER A 445 5.48 -6.35 19.21
C SER A 445 5.78 -4.94 19.72
N THR A 446 6.04 -4.83 21.02
CA THR A 446 6.66 -3.64 21.60
C THR A 446 8.15 -3.70 21.31
N ILE A 447 8.70 -2.62 20.73
CA ILE A 447 10.10 -2.54 20.32
C ILE A 447 10.89 -1.52 21.13
N TRP A 448 10.19 -0.69 21.90
CA TRP A 448 10.79 0.15 22.91
C TRP A 448 9.73 0.50 23.98
N ASP A 449 10.03 0.13 25.21
CA ASP A 449 9.23 0.29 26.44
C ASP A 449 10.04 0.99 27.55
N GLY A 450 11.04 1.79 27.17
CA GLY A 450 12.09 2.25 28.07
C GLY A 450 11.65 3.34 29.05
N PRO A 451 11.76 3.14 30.38
CA PRO A 451 11.45 4.14 31.42
C PRO A 451 12.54 5.26 31.55
N GLY A 452 13.32 5.49 30.50
CA GLY A 452 14.67 6.05 30.61
C GLY A 452 14.87 7.46 30.06
N LEU A 453 13.90 8.02 29.34
CA LEU A 453 13.89 9.46 29.11
C LEU A 453 12.93 10.03 30.14
N SER A 454 13.45 10.74 31.14
CA SER A 454 12.67 11.66 31.97
C SER A 454 12.21 12.84 31.10
N GLY A 455 11.45 12.52 30.05
CA GLY A 455 11.45 13.20 28.79
C GLY A 455 10.48 12.59 27.78
N PRO A 456 10.28 13.29 26.68
CA PRO A 456 9.07 13.31 25.86
C PRO A 456 8.85 12.06 25.01
N ASN A 457 7.58 11.78 24.76
CA ASN A 457 7.08 10.62 24.04
C ASN A 457 7.44 10.69 22.54
N PRO A 458 8.17 9.71 21.97
CA PRO A 458 8.20 9.57 20.52
C PRO A 458 6.79 9.28 20.00
N ALA A 459 6.39 10.01 18.96
CA ALA A 459 5.10 9.85 18.29
C ALA A 459 5.28 9.94 16.78
N GLU A 460 4.24 9.50 16.06
CA GLU A 460 4.13 9.64 14.61
C GLU A 460 5.40 9.17 13.85
N PRO A 461 5.87 7.92 14.07
CA PRO A 461 7.04 7.40 13.38
C PRO A 461 6.86 7.44 11.86
N TYR A 462 7.97 7.67 11.16
CA TYR A 462 8.12 7.44 9.73
C TYR A 462 9.35 6.57 9.52
N THR A 463 9.21 5.45 8.83
CA THR A 463 10.27 4.43 8.77
C THR A 463 10.61 4.07 7.33
N VAL A 464 11.91 3.95 7.06
CA VAL A 464 12.42 3.56 5.75
C VAL A 464 13.52 2.52 5.91
N ALA A 465 13.54 1.54 5.01
CA ALA A 465 14.66 0.62 4.85
C ALA A 465 15.76 1.29 4.02
N LEU A 466 16.98 1.34 4.54
CA LEU A 466 18.16 1.81 3.82
C LEU A 466 18.81 0.66 3.02
N ASP A 467 18.70 -0.55 3.55
CA ASP A 467 19.04 -1.81 2.90
C ASP A 467 18.38 -2.98 3.64
N ALA A 468 18.78 -4.19 3.29
CA ALA A 468 18.40 -5.46 3.89
C ALA A 468 18.40 -5.51 5.42
N THR A 469 19.36 -4.83 6.04
CA THR A 469 19.68 -4.94 7.46
C THR A 469 19.51 -3.62 8.20
N HIS A 470 19.62 -2.48 7.51
CA HIS A 470 19.62 -1.16 8.14
C HIS A 470 18.30 -0.45 7.89
N HIS A 471 17.49 -0.33 8.93
CA HIS A 471 16.23 0.43 8.89
C HIS A 471 16.33 1.61 9.84
N VAL A 472 15.66 2.71 9.50
CA VAL A 472 15.65 3.91 10.32
C VAL A 472 14.24 4.46 10.48
N SER A 473 13.93 4.90 11.69
CA SER A 473 12.65 5.50 12.03
C SER A 473 12.89 6.89 12.59
N PHE A 474 12.25 7.87 12.01
CA PHE A 474 12.30 9.26 12.43
C PHE A 474 10.95 9.61 13.04
N MET A 475 10.95 10.23 14.21
CA MET A 475 9.74 10.43 15.02
C MET A 475 9.67 11.86 15.50
N ARG A 476 8.43 12.31 15.67
CA ARG A 476 8.13 13.54 16.40
C ARG A 476 8.34 13.31 17.88
N ARG A 477 8.83 14.35 18.58
CA ARG A 477 9.00 14.39 20.03
C ARG A 477 7.86 15.19 20.64
N GLU A 478 7.02 14.58 21.48
CA GLU A 478 5.87 15.28 22.08
C GLU A 478 6.18 15.93 23.43
N LYS A 479 5.72 17.18 23.64
CA LYS A 479 5.56 17.85 24.97
C LYS A 479 6.79 18.48 25.66
N THR A 480 8.00 18.49 25.10
CA THR A 480 9.15 19.15 25.77
C THR A 480 9.38 20.62 25.45
N GLY A 481 8.71 21.19 24.46
CA GLY A 481 9.04 22.53 23.97
C GLY A 481 10.38 22.62 23.22
N ASP A 482 11.23 21.58 23.29
CA ASP A 482 12.33 21.38 22.35
C ASP A 482 11.80 20.61 21.14
N ASP A 483 11.57 21.33 20.05
CA ASP A 483 11.04 20.82 18.79
C ASP A 483 12.06 19.92 18.02
N THR A 484 12.78 19.09 18.76
CA THR A 484 13.86 18.23 18.29
C THR A 484 13.31 16.87 17.89
N PRO A 485 13.52 16.41 16.65
CA PRO A 485 13.09 15.07 16.27
C PRO A 485 13.93 13.98 16.91
N LEU A 486 13.36 12.77 16.93
CA LEU A 486 14.01 11.56 17.41
C LEU A 486 14.32 10.62 16.24
N LEU A 487 15.44 9.92 16.33
CA LEU A 487 15.88 8.88 15.39
C LEU A 487 16.05 7.55 16.12
N MET A 488 15.45 6.50 15.60
CA MET A 488 15.75 5.12 15.96
C MET A 488 16.36 4.39 14.76
N LYS A 489 17.24 3.45 15.06
CA LYS A 489 17.96 2.66 14.06
C LYS A 489 17.81 1.18 14.38
N SER A 490 17.68 0.37 13.35
CA SER A 490 17.80 -1.08 13.40
C SER A 490 18.93 -1.50 12.48
N ALA A 491 19.71 -2.50 12.91
CA ALA A 491 20.83 -3.07 12.16
C ALA A 491 20.57 -4.54 11.77
N ASP A 492 19.36 -5.04 11.99
CA ASP A 492 18.92 -6.42 11.72
C ASP A 492 17.58 -6.48 10.95
N GLY A 493 17.31 -5.48 10.12
CA GLY A 493 16.14 -5.45 9.24
C GLY A 493 14.83 -5.14 9.96
N GLY A 494 14.91 -4.37 11.06
CA GLY A 494 13.75 -3.97 11.85
C GLY A 494 13.32 -4.99 12.91
N ILE A 495 14.12 -6.03 13.19
CA ILE A 495 13.82 -7.02 14.25
C ILE A 495 14.05 -6.38 15.63
N THR A 496 15.23 -5.80 15.85
CA THR A 496 15.57 -5.05 17.06
C THR A 496 15.85 -3.60 16.73
N TRP A 497 15.61 -2.72 17.70
CA TRP A 497 15.75 -1.28 17.55
C TRP A 497 16.60 -0.71 18.68
N GLY A 498 17.54 0.16 18.33
CA GLY A 498 18.27 0.97 19.30
C GLY A 498 17.37 2.02 19.95
N ALA A 499 17.84 2.57 21.08
CA ALA A 499 17.15 3.65 21.78
C ALA A 499 16.95 4.89 20.88
N PRO A 500 15.85 5.65 21.05
CA PRO A 500 15.66 6.92 20.37
C PRO A 500 16.80 7.91 20.67
N GLN A 501 17.32 8.55 19.62
CA GLN A 501 18.39 9.54 19.68
C GLN A 501 17.85 10.89 19.20
N ALA A 502 18.01 11.96 19.99
CA ALA A 502 17.64 13.29 19.55
C ALA A 502 18.56 13.79 18.43
N ILE A 503 17.97 14.37 17.39
CA ILE A 503 18.71 15.04 16.33
C ILE A 503 18.79 16.52 16.69
N THR A 504 19.88 16.91 17.34
CA THR A 504 20.02 18.22 18.00
C THR A 504 20.30 19.38 17.05
N ASN A 505 20.66 19.11 15.79
CA ASN A 505 21.06 20.12 14.82
C ASN A 505 19.95 20.49 13.81
N ILE A 506 18.72 20.02 14.02
CA ILE A 506 17.53 20.41 13.25
C ILE A 506 16.37 20.74 14.20
N ALA A 507 15.60 21.77 13.86
CA ALA A 507 14.38 22.13 14.56
C ALA A 507 13.18 21.79 13.66
N MET A 508 12.38 20.82 14.08
CA MET A 508 11.29 20.25 13.26
C MET A 508 9.92 20.91 13.51
N GLY A 509 9.76 21.53 14.67
CA GLY A 509 8.44 21.83 15.20
C GLY A 509 7.71 20.57 15.66
N LYS A 510 6.40 20.73 15.88
CA LYS A 510 5.47 19.64 16.23
C LYS A 510 4.97 18.83 15.03
N ASN A 511 5.64 18.87 13.88
CA ASN A 511 5.17 18.17 12.68
C ASN A 511 5.89 16.85 12.48
N PRO A 512 5.19 15.79 12.07
CA PRO A 512 5.85 14.58 11.65
C PRO A 512 6.64 14.85 10.36
N PRO A 513 7.85 14.31 10.23
CA PRO A 513 8.59 14.34 8.98
C PRO A 513 8.07 13.22 8.06
N CYS A 514 8.29 13.40 6.76
CA CYS A 514 8.36 12.29 5.83
C CYS A 514 9.83 11.94 5.57
N LEU A 515 10.11 10.65 5.41
CA LEU A 515 11.42 10.15 5.06
C LEU A 515 11.43 9.65 3.63
N TRP A 516 12.54 9.88 2.94
CA TRP A 516 12.82 9.29 1.65
C TRP A 516 14.28 8.87 1.57
N TYR A 517 14.51 7.61 1.19
CA TYR A 517 15.84 7.10 0.93
C TYR A 517 16.09 7.00 -0.58
N ASN A 518 17.06 7.75 -1.08
CA ASN A 518 17.56 7.63 -2.43
C ASN A 518 18.68 6.58 -2.45
N SER A 519 18.36 5.38 -2.92
CA SER A 519 19.33 4.27 -3.01
C SER A 519 20.47 4.57 -3.98
N ALA A 520 20.20 5.22 -5.12
CA ALA A 520 21.22 5.57 -6.10
C ALA A 520 22.27 6.56 -5.56
N ARG A 521 21.86 7.46 -4.66
CA ARG A 521 22.75 8.43 -3.99
C ARG A 521 23.18 7.99 -2.60
N GLU A 522 22.74 6.83 -2.15
CA GLU A 522 22.81 6.36 -0.77
C GLU A 522 22.54 7.46 0.27
N THR A 523 21.51 8.28 0.03
CA THR A 523 21.22 9.47 0.83
C THR A 523 19.79 9.41 1.36
N LEU A 524 19.66 9.59 2.67
CA LEU A 524 18.38 9.75 3.34
C LEU A 524 18.02 11.23 3.40
N TYR A 525 16.80 11.55 3.04
CA TYR A 525 16.19 12.86 3.14
C TYR A 525 15.06 12.80 4.17
N ALA A 526 15.05 13.77 5.08
CA ALA A 526 13.94 14.03 5.98
C ALA A 526 13.34 15.38 5.57
N ILE A 527 12.03 15.42 5.35
CA ILE A 527 11.34 16.63 4.93
C ILE A 527 10.16 16.86 5.86
N TRP A 528 9.99 18.09 6.35
CA TRP A 528 8.92 18.43 7.28
C TRP A 528 8.41 19.86 7.05
N PRO A 529 7.11 20.10 7.29
CA PRO A 529 6.63 21.45 7.46
C PRO A 529 7.07 21.99 8.82
N SER A 530 7.32 23.28 8.96
CA SER A 530 7.35 23.94 10.28
C SER A 530 6.01 24.61 10.57
N ARG A 531 5.48 24.42 11.78
CA ARG A 531 4.31 25.14 12.32
C ARG A 531 4.79 26.42 13.01
N GLY A 532 5.30 27.36 12.23
CA GLY A 532 5.66 28.68 12.73
C GLY A 532 4.62 29.72 12.34
N GLN A 533 4.15 30.54 13.28
CA GLN A 533 3.57 31.82 12.90
C GLN A 533 4.70 32.69 12.37
N THR A 534 4.59 33.13 11.12
CA THR A 534 5.54 34.11 10.58
C THR A 534 4.86 35.47 10.61
N HIS A 535 5.44 36.41 11.35
CA HIS A 535 5.07 37.82 11.24
C HIS A 535 5.66 38.36 9.94
N LEU A 536 4.79 38.75 9.02
CA LEU A 536 5.22 39.40 7.79
C LEU A 536 5.65 40.85 8.08
N ALA A 537 6.44 41.44 7.18
CA ALA A 537 6.94 42.81 7.31
C ALA A 537 5.82 43.87 7.35
N ASP A 538 4.61 43.52 6.88
CA ASP A 538 3.40 44.36 6.94
C ASP A 538 2.72 44.34 8.32
N GLY A 539 3.29 43.63 9.30
CA GLY A 539 2.73 43.44 10.64
C GLY A 539 1.59 42.42 10.70
N ALA A 540 1.17 41.84 9.55
CA ALA A 540 0.18 40.79 9.53
C ALA A 540 0.79 39.47 10.03
N THR A 541 0.09 38.82 10.94
CA THR A 541 0.41 37.44 11.33
C THR A 541 -0.25 36.52 10.32
N ARG A 542 0.55 35.84 9.49
CA ARG A 542 0.04 34.82 8.57
C ARG A 542 0.63 33.47 8.95
N TRP A 543 -0.21 32.44 8.90
CA TRP A 543 0.30 31.08 8.96
C TRP A 543 1.02 30.79 7.64
N MET A 544 2.33 30.64 7.72
CA MET A 544 3.14 30.12 6.63
C MET A 544 3.63 28.74 7.01
N PHE A 545 3.70 27.84 6.03
CA PHE A 545 4.28 26.51 6.20
C PHE A 545 5.56 26.44 5.40
N PRO A 546 6.68 26.98 5.92
CA PRO A 546 7.96 26.73 5.31
C PRO A 546 8.25 25.24 5.40
N PHE A 547 8.59 24.64 4.26
CA PHE A 547 9.10 23.28 4.20
C PHE A 547 10.60 23.30 4.33
N TYR A 548 11.09 22.49 5.25
CA TYR A 548 12.50 22.26 5.47
C TYR A 548 12.84 20.86 5.03
N TYR A 549 14.08 20.65 4.63
CA TYR A 549 14.62 19.33 4.48
C TYR A 549 16.02 19.26 5.08
N ALA A 550 16.38 18.05 5.49
CA ALA A 550 17.72 17.71 5.85
C ALA A 550 18.11 16.39 5.17
N SER A 551 19.40 16.21 4.96
CA SER A 551 19.93 14.98 4.38
C SER A 551 21.12 14.45 5.14
N ILE A 552 21.30 13.13 5.07
CA ILE A 552 22.45 12.41 5.63
C ILE A 552 22.76 11.22 4.73
N SER A 553 24.05 10.93 4.51
CA SER A 553 24.41 9.72 3.76
C SER A 553 24.20 8.47 4.60
N LYS A 554 23.89 7.35 3.95
CA LYS A 554 23.76 6.03 4.59
C LYS A 554 25.00 5.68 5.39
N ALA A 555 26.20 5.88 4.84
CA ALA A 555 27.46 5.60 5.53
C ALA A 555 27.60 6.41 6.83
N GLN A 556 27.25 7.70 6.82
CA GLN A 556 27.28 8.54 8.03
C GLN A 556 26.25 8.06 9.07
N LEU A 557 25.05 7.71 8.61
CA LEU A 557 23.94 7.28 9.46
C LEU A 557 24.25 5.95 10.17
N ILE A 558 24.83 4.98 9.44
CA ILE A 558 25.28 3.68 9.98
C ILE A 558 26.43 3.86 10.97
N ALA A 559 27.41 4.73 10.65
CA ALA A 559 28.56 5.02 11.53
C ALA A 559 28.20 5.77 12.83
N GLY A 560 26.91 6.01 13.09
CA GLY A 560 26.46 6.73 14.28
C GLY A 560 26.54 8.25 14.16
N GLY A 561 26.81 8.78 12.97
CA GLY A 561 26.78 10.21 12.72
C GLY A 561 25.36 10.77 12.89
N ALA A 562 25.24 11.83 13.69
CA ALA A 562 23.99 12.56 13.92
C ALA A 562 23.99 13.94 13.26
N VAL A 563 25.01 14.28 12.47
CA VAL A 563 25.10 15.59 11.83
C VAL A 563 24.37 15.58 10.51
N TRP A 564 23.10 15.97 10.56
CA TRP A 564 22.29 16.19 9.37
C TRP A 564 22.71 17.48 8.66
N ARG A 565 22.81 17.45 7.34
CA ARG A 565 22.99 18.68 6.55
C ARG A 565 21.63 19.35 6.43
N ALA A 566 21.33 20.25 7.37
CA ALA A 566 20.13 21.07 7.33
C ALA A 566 20.23 22.03 6.13
N GLN A 567 19.20 22.06 5.29
CA GLN A 567 19.11 23.01 4.19
C GLN A 567 17.99 24.02 4.43
N THR A 568 18.20 25.21 3.85
CA THR A 568 17.29 26.36 3.83
C THR A 568 15.88 25.97 3.42
N PRO A 569 14.84 26.72 3.84
CA PRO A 569 13.48 26.47 3.39
C PRO A 569 13.44 26.50 1.86
N PHE A 570 12.90 25.43 1.27
CA PHE A 570 12.91 25.25 -0.19
C PHE A 570 11.56 25.59 -0.83
N ALA A 571 10.50 25.68 -0.02
CA ALA A 571 9.19 26.15 -0.45
C ALA A 571 8.51 26.90 0.70
N VAL A 572 7.84 28.00 0.36
CA VAL A 572 6.97 28.76 1.26
C VAL A 572 5.62 28.90 0.59
N PHE A 573 4.59 28.35 1.21
CA PHE A 573 3.21 28.51 0.75
C PHE A 573 2.52 29.55 1.62
N SER A 574 1.96 30.59 0.97
CA SER A 574 1.07 31.55 1.62
C SER A 574 -0.38 31.31 1.17
N PRO A 575 -1.38 31.43 2.07
CA PRO A 575 -2.79 31.35 1.68
C PRO A 575 -3.18 32.36 0.58
N ALA A 576 -2.51 33.53 0.53
CA ALA A 576 -2.79 34.57 -0.47
C ALA A 576 -2.44 34.17 -1.91
N GLN A 577 -1.51 33.22 -2.11
CA GLN A 577 -1.19 32.68 -3.43
C GLN A 577 -2.21 31.65 -3.93
N ALA A 578 -3.20 31.27 -3.13
CA ALA A 578 -4.30 30.39 -3.54
C ALA A 578 -5.35 31.07 -4.45
N GLY A 579 -5.24 32.39 -4.66
CA GLY A 579 -6.11 33.21 -5.51
C GLY A 579 -7.15 33.98 -4.68
N SER A 580 -7.30 35.27 -4.97
CA SER A 580 -8.40 36.09 -4.45
C SER A 580 -9.70 35.67 -5.13
N PHE A 581 -10.61 35.01 -4.41
CA PHE A 581 -11.96 34.73 -4.86
C PHE A 581 -12.95 35.67 -4.16
N PRO A 582 -14.04 36.08 -4.86
CA PRO A 582 -14.94 37.12 -4.38
C PRO A 582 -15.62 36.69 -3.08
N ASP A 583 -15.69 37.62 -2.14
CA ASP A 583 -16.38 37.51 -0.86
C ASP A 583 -17.75 36.85 -1.03
N LYS A 584 -17.87 35.56 -0.69
CA LYS A 584 -19.16 34.94 -0.45
C LYS A 584 -19.51 35.12 1.02
N PRO A 585 -20.59 35.84 1.35
CA PRO A 585 -21.11 35.87 2.71
C PRO A 585 -21.80 34.53 2.99
N GLY A 586 -21.05 33.57 3.54
CA GLY A 586 -21.58 32.24 3.87
C GLY A 586 -20.50 31.20 4.14
N GLY A 587 -19.86 31.30 5.31
CA GLY A 587 -19.51 30.24 6.27
C GLY A 587 -19.03 28.83 5.90
N ASP A 588 -18.77 28.48 4.65
CA ASP A 588 -18.34 27.12 4.29
C ASP A 588 -16.83 27.10 3.98
N GLY A 589 -16.08 26.36 4.79
CA GLY A 589 -14.62 26.36 4.83
C GLY A 589 -13.93 25.77 3.59
N ASP A 590 -12.73 26.30 3.30
CA ASP A 590 -11.88 25.83 2.21
C ASP A 590 -11.26 24.46 2.51
N SER A 591 -11.51 23.51 1.61
CA SER A 591 -10.92 22.17 1.63
C SER A 591 -9.57 22.15 0.90
N GLY A 592 -8.66 21.36 1.46
CA GLY A 592 -7.31 21.12 0.99
C GLY A 592 -7.09 20.80 -0.49
N HIS A 593 -5.97 21.29 -1.04
CA HIS A 593 -5.54 21.00 -2.40
C HIS A 593 -4.24 20.18 -2.42
N PRO A 594 -4.12 19.17 -3.29
CA PRO A 594 -2.82 18.62 -3.67
C PRO A 594 -2.03 19.65 -4.48
N HIS A 595 -0.79 19.92 -4.10
CA HIS A 595 0.18 20.67 -4.88
C HIS A 595 1.30 19.73 -5.30
N VAL A 596 1.45 19.52 -6.61
CA VAL A 596 2.59 18.80 -7.15
C VAL A 596 3.64 19.81 -7.60
N PHE A 597 4.86 19.70 -7.10
CA PHE A 597 5.96 20.55 -7.53
C PHE A 597 7.25 19.74 -7.58
N GLU A 598 8.20 20.18 -8.40
CA GLU A 598 9.52 19.57 -8.45
C GLU A 598 10.51 20.39 -7.63
N ALA A 599 11.46 19.74 -6.97
CA ALA A 599 12.66 20.41 -6.46
C ALA A 599 13.80 19.39 -6.39
N HIS A 600 15.01 19.79 -6.80
CA HIS A 600 16.22 18.95 -6.74
C HIS A 600 16.10 17.58 -7.46
N GLY A 601 15.31 17.51 -8.52
CA GLY A 601 15.05 16.27 -9.27
C GLY A 601 14.10 15.30 -8.56
N MET A 602 13.32 15.80 -7.59
CA MET A 602 12.24 15.07 -6.93
C MET A 602 10.92 15.73 -7.26
N THR A 603 9.89 14.93 -7.50
CA THR A 603 8.51 15.39 -7.51
C THR A 603 7.95 15.29 -6.07
N PHE A 604 7.20 16.28 -5.64
CA PHE A 604 6.63 16.36 -4.30
C PHE A 604 5.14 16.54 -4.41
N MET A 605 4.38 15.87 -3.55
CA MET A 605 2.94 16.06 -3.44
C MET A 605 2.58 16.57 -2.05
N LEU A 606 2.14 17.82 -2.00
CA LEU A 606 1.71 18.48 -0.78
C LEU A 606 0.20 18.50 -0.65
N TYR A 607 -0.32 18.01 0.47
CA TYR A 607 -1.72 18.23 0.81
C TYR A 607 -1.81 19.28 1.91
N TYR A 608 -2.48 20.39 1.60
CA TYR A 608 -2.88 21.37 2.60
C TYR A 608 -4.26 21.02 3.14
N SER A 609 -4.60 21.38 4.38
CA SER A 609 -5.99 21.43 4.83
C SER A 609 -6.19 22.61 5.79
N GLY A 610 -7.23 23.41 5.54
CA GLY A 610 -7.68 24.45 6.46
C GLY A 610 -8.92 24.02 7.22
N SER A 611 -9.00 24.38 8.50
CA SER A 611 -10.27 24.41 9.22
C SER A 611 -10.43 25.75 9.93
N HIS A 612 -11.50 26.47 9.64
CA HIS A 612 -11.94 27.60 10.45
C HIS A 612 -12.61 27.06 11.72
N GLY A 613 -11.98 27.27 12.88
CA GLY A 613 -12.65 27.05 14.16
C GLY A 613 -13.65 28.16 14.45
N SER A 614 -14.71 27.86 15.20
CA SER A 614 -15.70 28.85 15.71
C SER A 614 -15.12 29.89 16.68
N LEU A 615 -13.80 29.85 16.94
CA LEU A 615 -13.06 30.74 17.84
C LEU A 615 -12.09 31.68 17.10
N GLY A 616 -12.20 31.82 15.77
CA GLY A 616 -11.44 32.83 15.00
C GLY A 616 -9.93 32.58 14.90
N SER A 617 -9.46 31.37 15.19
CA SER A 617 -8.09 30.95 14.90
C SER A 617 -8.11 29.82 13.88
N ASP A 618 -7.49 30.08 12.73
CA ASP A 618 -7.34 29.10 11.65
C ASP A 618 -6.25 28.12 12.04
N LEU A 619 -6.62 26.84 12.19
CA LEU A 619 -5.65 25.76 12.31
C LEU A 619 -5.48 25.14 10.92
N TYR A 620 -4.27 25.26 10.40
CA TYR A 620 -3.88 24.67 9.14
C TYR A 620 -2.93 23.51 9.39
N ILE A 621 -3.18 22.37 8.75
CA ILE A 621 -2.33 21.18 8.84
C ILE A 621 -1.89 20.84 7.43
N ALA A 622 -0.60 21.00 7.18
CA ALA A 622 0.05 20.49 5.98
C ALA A 622 0.62 19.10 6.27
N ASN A 623 0.30 18.14 5.41
CA ASN A 623 0.95 16.84 5.40
C ASN A 623 1.64 16.70 4.03
N LEU A 624 2.86 16.18 4.01
CA LEU A 624 3.67 15.98 2.79
C LEU A 624 3.86 14.49 2.48
N SER A 625 3.71 14.12 1.20
CA SER A 625 4.12 12.82 0.68
C SER A 625 4.99 13.05 -0.55
N VAL A 626 6.00 12.22 -0.70
CA VAL A 626 6.94 12.34 -1.81
C VAL A 626 6.57 11.27 -2.83
N LEU A 627 6.31 11.69 -4.06
CA LEU A 627 6.08 10.82 -5.21
C LEU A 627 7.26 11.05 -6.15
N ILE A 628 8.04 10.03 -6.49
CA ILE A 628 9.25 10.25 -7.30
C ILE A 628 9.06 9.61 -8.65
N GLY A 629 9.19 10.43 -9.70
CA GLY A 629 9.31 9.98 -11.07
C GLY A 629 10.52 9.07 -11.21
N ILE A 630 10.31 7.90 -11.82
CA ILE A 630 11.36 7.01 -12.28
C ILE A 630 12.00 7.64 -13.52
#